data_AF-A0A0L8G0E3-F1
#
_entry.id   AF-A0A0L8G0E3-F1
#
_cell.length_a   1.000
_cell.length_b   1.000
_cell.length_c   1.000
_cell.angle_alpha   90.00
_cell.angle_beta   90.00
_cell.angle_gamma   90.00
#
_symmetry.space_group_name_H-M   'P 1'
#
loop_
_entity.id
_entity.type
_entity.pdbx_description
1 polymer ?
#
loop_
_entity_poly.entity_id
_entity_poly.type
_entity_poly.pdbx_seq_one_letter_code
_entity_poly.pdbx_strand_id
1 'polypeptide(L)' 'MIHTGGKHFQCKIYGKTLLMKCNLLKYKLSHTYEKPYQCGICEEGFLLSGHLKET' A
#
# COMPACT_ATOMS: atom_id res chain seq x y z
N MET A 1 -21.67 10.42 12.22
CA MET A 1 -21.29 10.94 10.89
C MET A 1 -19.87 11.47 10.99
N ILE A 2 -18.88 10.72 10.51
CA ILE A 2 -17.48 11.21 10.52
C ILE A 2 -17.22 11.83 9.15
N HIS A 3 -17.24 13.16 9.11
CA HIS A 3 -16.85 13.94 7.94
C HIS A 3 -15.32 14.06 7.91
N THR A 4 -14.60 12.95 7.72
CA THR A 4 -13.15 13.03 7.49
C THR A 4 -12.95 13.40 6.04
N GLY A 5 -12.57 14.65 5.77
CA GLY A 5 -12.02 15.10 4.50
C GLY A 5 -10.67 14.44 4.17
N GLY A 6 -10.55 13.14 4.43
CA GLY A 6 -9.38 12.33 4.08
C GLY A 6 -9.30 12.24 2.57
N LYS A 7 -8.13 12.56 2.03
CA LYS A 7 -7.85 12.46 0.60
C LYS A 7 -8.04 11.01 0.18
N HIS A 8 -9.20 10.70 -0.37
CA HIS A 8 -9.55 9.37 -0.85
C HIS A 8 -8.59 8.96 -1.95
N PHE A 9 -8.05 7.73 -1.85
CA PHE A 9 -7.16 7.16 -2.83
C PHE A 9 -7.95 6.18 -3.70
N GLN A 10 -8.31 6.63 -4.90
CA GLN A 10 -9.03 5.79 -5.87
C GLN A 10 -8.05 4.99 -6.74
N CYS A 11 -8.28 3.69 -6.85
CA CYS A 11 -7.60 2.86 -7.83
C CYS A 11 -8.24 3.05 -9.20
N LYS A 12 -7.47 3.53 -10.19
CA LYS A 12 -7.95 3.78 -11.56
C LYS A 12 -8.32 2.51 -12.34
N ILE A 13 -7.83 1.34 -11.91
CA ILE A 13 -8.04 0.07 -12.64
C ILE A 13 -9.42 -0.53 -12.32
N TYR A 14 -9.88 -0.43 -11.08
CA TYR A 14 -11.12 -1.06 -10.60
C TYR A 14 -12.12 -0.06 -10.00
N GLY A 15 -11.81 1.23 -10.04
CA GLY A 15 -12.64 2.29 -9.46
C GLY A 15 -12.75 2.27 -7.93
N LYS A 16 -12.06 1.35 -7.23
CA LYS A 16 -12.17 1.19 -5.77
C LYS A 16 -11.52 2.36 -5.04
N THR A 17 -12.29 3.01 -4.18
CA THR A 17 -11.85 4.13 -3.35
C THR A 17 -11.48 3.66 -1.96
N LEU A 18 -10.25 3.96 -1.53
CA LEU A 18 -9.73 3.58 -0.22
C LEU A 18 -9.37 4.83 0.57
N LEU A 19 -9.69 4.83 1.86
CA LEU A 19 -9.46 5.98 2.74
C LEU A 19 -7.98 6.18 3.08
N MET A 20 -7.17 5.10 3.01
CA MET A 20 -5.79 5.11 3.45
C MET A 20 -4.82 4.63 2.38
N LYS A 21 -3.67 5.34 2.25
CA LYS A 21 -2.62 5.05 1.26
C LYS A 21 -2.05 3.63 1.43
N CYS A 22 -1.92 3.14 2.65
CA CYS A 22 -1.44 1.78 2.91
C CYS A 22 -2.39 0.72 2.33
N ASN A 23 -3.70 0.93 2.44
CA ASN A 23 -4.70 0.04 1.87
C ASN A 23 -4.67 0.09 0.34
N LEU A 24 -4.45 1.27 -0.26
CA LEU A 24 -4.29 1.39 -1.71
C LEU A 24 -3.05 0.64 -2.20
N LEU A 25 -1.92 0.74 -1.50
CA LEU A 25 -0.71 0.00 -1.85
C LEU A 25 -0.96 -1.50 -1.78
N LYS A 26 -1.49 -2.02 -0.66
CA LYS A 26 -1.89 -3.43 -0.54
C LYS A 26 -2.80 -3.88 -1.68
N TYR A 27 -3.80 -3.05 -2.00
CA TYR A 27 -4.75 -3.33 -3.07
C TYR A 27 -4.13 -3.34 -4.46
N LYS A 28 -3.22 -2.41 -4.77
CA LYS A 28 -2.50 -2.42 -6.06
C LYS A 28 -1.58 -3.63 -6.15
N LEU A 29 -0.96 -4.02 -5.04
CA LEU A 29 -0.02 -5.12 -4.97
C LEU A 29 -0.68 -6.49 -5.05
N SER A 30 -1.95 -6.63 -4.64
CA SER A 30 -2.71 -7.84 -4.97
C SER A 30 -2.97 -7.99 -6.47
N HIS A 31 -2.85 -6.92 -7.25
CA HIS A 31 -2.97 -6.98 -8.71
C HIS A 31 -1.62 -7.22 -9.39
N THR A 32 -0.54 -6.61 -8.90
CA THR A 32 0.77 -6.66 -9.56
C THR A 32 1.79 -7.59 -8.90
N TYR A 33 1.55 -8.12 -7.70
CA TYR A 33 2.50 -8.90 -6.87
C TYR A 33 3.86 -8.23 -6.60
N GLU A 34 4.10 -7.00 -7.07
CA GLU A 34 5.38 -6.29 -7.02
C GLU A 34 5.61 -5.54 -5.71
N LYS A 35 6.12 -6.19 -4.67
CA LYS A 35 6.33 -5.53 -3.36
C LYS A 35 7.43 -4.43 -3.47
N PRO A 36 7.11 -3.14 -3.23
CA PRO A 36 8.01 -2.03 -3.56
C PRO A 36 9.13 -1.81 -2.54
N TYR A 37 9.01 -2.39 -1.34
CA TYR A 37 10.03 -2.28 -0.29
C TYR A 37 10.62 -3.65 -0.05
N GLN A 38 11.75 -3.97 -0.67
CA GLN A 38 12.44 -5.25 -0.42
C GLN A 38 13.57 -5.05 0.59
N CYS A 39 13.69 -6.00 1.52
CA CYS A 39 14.87 -6.10 2.36
C CYS A 39 16.03 -6.69 1.55
N GLY A 40 17.17 -6.00 1.51
CA GLY A 40 18.36 -6.48 0.81
C GLY A 40 19.08 -7.66 1.50
N ILE A 41 18.67 -8.01 2.73
CA ILE A 41 19.31 -9.05 3.54
C ILE A 41 18.51 -10.36 3.51
N CYS A 42 17.20 -10.28 3.71
CA CYS A 42 16.32 -11.46 3.71
C CYS A 42 15.47 -11.61 2.44
N GLU A 43 15.64 -10.73 1.45
CA GLU A 43 14.85 -10.64 0.21
C GLU A 43 13.32 -10.53 0.43
N GLU A 44 12.90 -10.30 1.68
CA GLU A 44 11.50 -10.18 2.02
C GLU A 44 10.97 -8.83 1.52
N GLY A 45 9.95 -8.91 0.65
CA GLY A 45 9.23 -7.72 0.22
C GLY A 45 8.13 -7.33 1.21
N PHE A 46 8.03 -6.04 1.46
CA PHE A 46 7.06 -5.35 2.28
C PHE A 46 6.24 -4.36 1.44
N LEU A 47 5.04 -4.09 1.91
CA LEU A 47 4.08 -3.19 1.24
C LEU A 47 4.18 -1.75 1.76
N LEU A 48 4.83 -1.56 2.92
CA LEU A 48 4.95 -0.30 3.64
C LEU A 48 6.38 -0.11 4.11
N SER A 49 6.92 1.08 3.92
CA SER A 49 8.28 1.44 4.36
C SER A 49 8.47 1.23 5.86
N GLY A 50 7.48 1.57 6.70
CA GLY A 50 7.58 1.37 8.15
C GLY A 50 7.59 -0.09 8.61
N HIS A 51 7.32 -1.04 7.72
CA HIS A 51 7.45 -2.48 8.02
C HIS A 51 8.81 -3.04 7.58
N LEU A 52 9.55 -2.32 6.73
CA LEU A 52 10.93 -2.64 6.43
C LEU A 52 11.77 -2.16 7.63
N LYS A 53 12.15 -3.09 8.50
CA LYS A 53 13.14 -2.80 9.54
C LYS A 53 14.52 -2.97 8.90
N GLU A 54 15.21 -1.84 8.68
CA GLU A 54 16.63 -1.84 8.39
C GLU A 54 17.38 -2.26 9.66
N THR A 55 17.81 -3.52 9.74
CA THR A 55 18.70 -4.03 10.79
C THR A 55 19.84 -4.78 10.16
#